data_AF-A0A0G4MGF8-F1
#
_entry.id   AF-A0A0G4MGF8-F1
#
_cell.length_a   1.000
_cell.length_b   1.000
_cell.length_c   1.000
_cell.angle_alpha   90.00
_cell.angle_beta   90.00
_cell.angle_gamma   90.00
#
_symmetry.space_group_name_H-M   'P 1'
#
loop_
_entity.id
_entity.type
_entity.pdbx_description
1 polymer ?
#
loop_
_entity_poly.entity_id
_entity_poly.type
_entity_poly.pdbx_seq_one_letter_code
_entity_poly.pdbx_strand_id
1 'polypeptide(L)'
;LKLLGVEVASFGDFFADRDGPKKLPPRAKRANKENAQTALETLTNGLPPAPVKALTYRDPFSNVYKKYLFTEDGKYLLGGMMIGDTRDYIKLVPMVKNMKVLEIPPSELILGAKKDGEDDGDDLSHDTQICSCHNVTKGDVVDAVK
;
A
#
# COMPACT_ATOMS: atom_id res chain seq x y z
N LEU A 1 4.99 -12.86 5.77
CA LEU A 1 6.25 -13.64 5.64
C LEU A 1 7.05 -13.43 6.92
N LYS A 2 7.81 -14.43 7.41
CA LYS A 2 8.73 -14.22 8.54
C LYS A 2 10.17 -14.27 8.03
N LEU A 3 10.94 -13.22 8.28
CA LEU A 3 12.38 -13.15 8.00
C LEU A 3 13.12 -13.09 9.32
N LEU A 4 13.97 -14.09 9.60
CA LEU A 4 14.75 -14.17 10.85
C LEU A 4 13.89 -14.03 12.12
N GLY A 5 12.67 -14.57 12.10
CA GLY A 5 11.73 -14.48 13.21
C GLY A 5 10.93 -13.18 13.29
N VAL A 6 11.20 -12.19 12.44
CA VAL A 6 10.48 -10.91 12.36
C VAL A 6 9.45 -10.97 11.23
N GLU A 7 8.23 -10.50 11.49
CA GLU A 7 7.21 -10.39 10.46
C GLU A 7 7.54 -9.27 9.49
N VAL A 8 7.42 -9.57 8.20
CA VAL A 8 7.59 -8.60 7.12
C VAL A 8 6.49 -8.77 6.08
N ALA A 9 6.06 -7.64 5.53
CA ALA A 9 5.12 -7.59 4.43
C ALA A 9 5.46 -6.42 3.50
N SER A 10 5.26 -6.62 2.21
CA SER A 10 5.26 -5.56 1.20
C SER A 10 4.09 -5.74 0.25
N PHE A 11 3.56 -4.63 -0.24
CA PHE A 11 2.41 -4.63 -1.13
C PHE A 11 2.50 -3.48 -2.13
N GLY A 12 1.82 -3.62 -3.28
CA GLY A 12 1.75 -2.58 -4.29
C GLY A 12 3.09 -2.20 -4.92
N ASP A 13 3.16 -0.96 -5.41
CA ASP A 13 4.39 -0.35 -5.93
C ASP A 13 5.26 0.17 -4.77
N PHE A 14 5.85 -0.75 -4.01
CA PHE A 14 6.57 -0.41 -2.78
C PHE A 14 7.85 0.43 -2.99
N PHE A 15 8.37 0.49 -4.21
CA PHE A 15 9.51 1.33 -4.61
C PHE A 15 9.08 2.56 -5.42
N ALA A 16 7.80 2.97 -5.37
CA ALA A 16 7.31 4.07 -6.21
C ALA A 16 8.02 5.41 -5.94
N ASP A 17 8.65 5.59 -4.77
CA ASP A 17 9.45 6.76 -4.43
C ASP A 17 10.83 6.78 -5.10
N ARG A 18 11.37 5.60 -5.45
CA ARG A 18 12.65 5.45 -6.15
C ARG A 18 12.47 5.29 -7.66
N ASP A 19 11.59 4.38 -8.05
CA ASP A 19 11.41 3.92 -9.44
C ASP A 19 10.26 4.63 -10.15
N GLY A 20 9.46 5.40 -9.41
CA GLY A 20 8.18 5.93 -9.88
C GLY A 20 7.04 4.89 -9.79
N PRO A 21 5.78 5.34 -9.73
CA PRO A 21 4.63 4.45 -9.69
C PRO A 21 4.42 3.78 -11.06
N LYS A 22 4.32 2.45 -11.10
CA LYS A 22 4.04 1.69 -12.32
C LYS A 22 2.60 1.90 -12.78
N LYS A 23 1.68 2.08 -11.83
CA LYS A 23 0.26 2.33 -12.11
C LYS A 23 -0.26 3.48 -11.27
N LEU A 24 -0.72 4.54 -11.94
CA LEU A 24 -1.44 5.65 -11.33
C LEU A 24 -2.95 5.55 -11.67
N PRO A 25 -3.84 5.87 -10.72
CA PRO A 25 -5.27 5.94 -11.01
C PRO A 25 -5.56 7.02 -12.08
N PRO A 26 -6.58 6.83 -12.94
CA PRO A 26 -6.86 7.74 -14.06
C PRO A 26 -7.04 9.20 -13.65
N ARG A 27 -7.57 9.45 -12.44
CA ARG A 27 -7.71 10.80 -11.87
C ARG A 27 -6.37 11.43 -11.48
N ALA A 28 -5.43 10.66 -10.93
CA ALA A 28 -4.08 11.12 -10.59
C ALA A 28 -3.21 11.35 -11.85
N LYS A 29 -3.44 10.58 -12.94
CA LYS A 29 -2.76 10.81 -14.22
C LYS A 29 -3.07 12.17 -14.86
N ARG A 30 -4.23 12.78 -14.57
CA ARG A 30 -4.60 14.09 -15.12
C ARG A 30 -3.84 15.25 -14.48
N ALA A 31 -3.58 15.18 -13.17
CA ALA A 31 -2.79 16.19 -12.47
C ALA A 31 -1.33 16.23 -12.95
N ASN A 32 -0.78 15.09 -13.37
CA ASN A 32 0.62 14.96 -13.77
C ASN A 32 0.89 15.25 -15.26
N LYS A 33 -0.15 15.54 -16.06
CA LYS A 33 -0.02 15.75 -17.52
C LYS A 33 0.52 17.13 -17.89
N GLU A 34 0.69 18.04 -16.92
CA GLU A 34 1.21 19.39 -17.14
C GLU A 34 2.76 19.47 -17.10
N ASN A 35 3.47 18.43 -16.66
CA ASN A 35 4.94 18.39 -16.62
C ASN A 35 5.54 17.45 -17.70
N ALA A 36 5.24 17.72 -18.96
CA ALA A 36 5.68 16.91 -20.11
C ALA A 36 7.01 17.40 -20.73
N GLN A 37 8.03 17.69 -19.90
CA GLN A 37 9.28 18.30 -20.38
C GLN A 37 10.54 17.74 -19.70
N THR A 38 10.71 16.41 -19.67
CA THR A 38 11.80 15.79 -18.88
C THR A 38 12.33 14.53 -19.56
N ALA A 39 12.90 14.69 -20.75
CA ALA A 39 13.80 13.68 -21.34
C ALA A 39 15.26 14.13 -21.33
N LEU A 40 15.52 15.44 -21.30
CA LEU A 40 16.87 16.01 -21.32
C LEU A 40 17.42 16.32 -19.91
N GLU A 41 16.56 16.70 -18.95
CA GLU A 41 16.95 16.98 -17.56
C GLU A 41 17.25 15.72 -16.74
N THR A 42 16.71 14.57 -17.14
CA THR A 42 16.89 13.26 -16.49
C THR A 42 18.34 12.77 -16.55
N LEU A 43 19.12 13.26 -17.52
CA LEU A 43 20.53 12.91 -17.72
C LEU A 43 21.50 13.79 -16.90
N THR A 44 21.06 14.98 -16.44
CA THR A 44 21.94 15.96 -15.77
C THR A 44 21.62 16.15 -14.28
N ASN A 45 20.36 16.00 -13.86
CA ASN A 45 19.92 16.34 -12.50
C ASN A 45 19.33 15.17 -11.69
N GLY A 46 19.36 13.95 -12.25
CA GLY A 46 18.67 12.79 -11.68
C GLY A 46 17.18 12.76 -12.02
N LEU A 47 16.51 11.65 -11.71
CA LEU A 47 15.09 11.46 -11.99
C LEU A 47 14.29 12.53 -11.23
N PRO A 48 13.35 13.26 -11.88
CA PRO A 48 12.46 14.17 -11.16
C PRO A 48 11.80 13.41 -9.99
N PRO A 49 11.59 14.08 -8.84
CA PRO A 49 11.04 13.41 -7.66
C PRO A 49 9.76 12.70 -8.08
N ALA A 50 9.70 11.40 -7.78
CA ALA A 50 8.54 10.61 -8.12
C ALA A 50 7.28 11.30 -7.58
N PRO A 51 6.15 11.31 -8.33
CA PRO A 51 4.92 12.06 -8.00
C PRO A 51 4.13 11.37 -6.87
N VAL A 52 4.82 11.00 -5.80
CA VAL A 52 4.36 10.19 -4.69
C VAL A 52 4.87 10.77 -3.38
N LYS A 53 4.11 10.58 -2.31
CA LYS A 53 4.50 10.98 -0.96
C LYS A 53 4.70 9.75 -0.09
N ALA A 54 5.87 9.66 0.54
CA ALA A 54 6.18 8.61 1.49
C ALA A 54 5.80 9.04 2.91
N LEU A 55 5.00 8.23 3.59
CA LEU A 55 4.70 8.37 5.00
C LEU A 55 5.36 7.21 5.75
N THR A 56 6.15 7.54 6.78
CA THR A 56 6.91 6.56 7.56
C THR A 56 6.49 6.62 9.02
N TYR A 57 6.23 5.45 9.60
CA TYR A 57 6.04 5.24 11.02
C TYR A 57 7.16 4.33 11.53
N ARG A 58 7.79 4.74 12.63
CA ARG A 58 8.87 3.99 13.27
C ARG A 58 8.69 4.04 14.77
N ASP A 59 8.57 2.87 15.38
CA ASP A 59 8.59 2.70 16.82
C ASP A 59 9.75 1.76 17.21
N PRO A 60 10.82 2.31 17.80
CA PRO A 60 11.98 1.50 18.19
C PRO A 60 11.72 0.60 19.40
N PHE A 61 10.69 0.86 20.21
CA PHE A 61 10.40 0.06 21.40
C PHE A 61 9.63 -1.21 21.06
N SER A 62 8.69 -1.12 20.11
CA SER A 62 7.96 -2.28 19.59
C SER A 62 8.65 -2.95 18.40
N ASN A 63 9.79 -2.43 17.94
CA ASN A 63 10.49 -2.86 16.71
C ASN A 63 9.61 -2.81 15.46
N VAL A 64 8.70 -1.83 15.38
CA VAL A 64 7.79 -1.66 14.25
C VAL A 64 8.30 -0.59 13.29
N TYR A 65 8.29 -0.91 12.00
CA TYR A 65 8.56 0.03 10.92
C TYR A 65 7.52 -0.14 9.82
N LYS A 66 6.86 0.96 9.43
CA LYS A 66 5.92 1.00 8.31
C LYS A 66 6.30 2.16 7.40
N LYS A 67 6.30 1.92 6.10
CA LYS A 67 6.49 2.95 5.07
C LYS A 67 5.45 2.75 3.99
N TYR A 68 4.52 3.70 3.88
CA TYR A 68 3.45 3.69 2.89
C TYR A 68 3.68 4.80 1.87
N LEU A 69 3.36 4.50 0.62
CA LEU A 69 3.51 5.39 -0.51
C LEU A 69 2.13 5.76 -1.03
N PHE A 70 1.88 7.06 -1.12
CA PHE A 70 0.61 7.62 -1.57
C PHE A 70 0.82 8.44 -2.84
N THR A 71 -0.26 8.68 -3.57
CA THR A 71 -0.28 9.73 -4.57
C THR A 71 0.01 11.10 -3.93
N GLU A 72 0.46 12.06 -4.73
CA GLU A 72 0.82 13.40 -4.24
C GLU A 72 -0.32 14.13 -3.51
N ASP A 73 -1.57 13.84 -3.90
CA ASP A 73 -2.80 14.35 -3.27
C ASP A 73 -3.22 13.56 -2.02
N GLY A 74 -2.53 12.47 -1.67
CA GLY A 74 -2.81 11.63 -0.51
C GLY A 74 -4.10 10.81 -0.62
N LYS A 75 -4.73 10.73 -1.80
CA LYS A 75 -6.05 10.07 -1.96
C LYS A 75 -5.97 8.58 -2.25
N TYR A 76 -4.84 8.10 -2.77
CA TYR A 76 -4.68 6.69 -3.12
C TYR A 76 -3.41 6.14 -2.50
N LEU A 77 -3.52 4.93 -1.97
CA LEU A 77 -2.38 4.12 -1.54
C LEU A 77 -1.81 3.39 -2.76
N LEU A 78 -0.52 3.56 -3.01
CA LEU A 78 0.19 2.95 -4.13
C LEU A 78 0.91 1.67 -3.73
N GLY A 79 1.40 1.62 -2.50
CA GLY A 79 2.15 0.49 -1.98
C GLY A 79 2.81 0.80 -0.64
N GLY A 80 3.59 -0.14 -0.15
CA GLY A 80 4.31 0.04 1.09
C GLY A 80 5.01 -1.21 1.58
N MET A 81 5.74 -1.04 2.67
CA MET A 81 6.43 -2.09 3.41
C MET A 81 6.16 -1.97 4.90
N MET A 82 6.14 -3.11 5.58
CA MET A 82 5.89 -3.25 7.02
C MET A 82 6.86 -4.27 7.61
N ILE A 83 7.37 -3.97 8.79
CA ILE A 83 8.28 -4.81 9.57
C ILE A 83 7.77 -4.79 11.02
N GLY A 84 7.74 -5.96 11.65
CA GLY A 84 7.30 -6.15 13.04
C GLY A 84 5.79 -6.40 13.15
N ASP A 85 4.97 -5.40 12.81
CA ASP A 85 3.51 -5.52 12.78
C ASP A 85 3.01 -5.52 11.34
N THR A 86 2.45 -6.65 10.90
CA THR A 86 1.96 -6.84 9.51
C THR A 86 0.45 -7.00 9.41
N ARG A 87 -0.30 -6.79 10.49
CA ARG A 87 -1.75 -7.05 10.54
C ARG A 87 -2.56 -6.24 9.51
N ASP A 88 -2.14 -5.01 9.23
CA ASP A 88 -2.83 -4.14 8.26
C ASP A 88 -2.72 -4.65 6.81
N TYR A 89 -1.79 -5.57 6.52
CA TYR A 89 -1.52 -6.05 5.17
C TYR A 89 -2.78 -6.54 4.44
N ILE A 90 -3.62 -7.31 5.13
CA ILE A 90 -4.84 -7.89 4.56
C ILE A 90 -5.81 -6.80 4.10
N LYS A 91 -5.88 -5.67 4.82
CA LYS A 91 -6.73 -4.52 4.46
C LYS A 91 -6.12 -3.70 3.31
N LEU A 92 -4.81 -3.52 3.32
CA LEU A 92 -4.14 -2.59 2.39
C LEU A 92 -4.00 -3.19 0.99
N VAL A 93 -3.80 -4.51 0.86
CA VAL A 93 -3.69 -5.19 -0.43
C VAL A 93 -4.89 -4.93 -1.36
N PRO A 94 -6.15 -5.16 -0.95
CA PRO A 94 -7.31 -4.88 -1.81
C PRO A 94 -7.45 -3.38 -2.11
N MET A 95 -7.12 -2.48 -1.17
CA MET A 95 -7.15 -1.04 -1.42
C MET A 95 -6.22 -0.63 -2.56
N VAL A 96 -4.99 -1.17 -2.59
CA VAL A 96 -4.04 -0.91 -3.68
C VAL A 96 -4.47 -1.59 -4.98
N LYS A 97 -4.89 -2.87 -4.92
CA LYS A 97 -5.30 -3.64 -6.09
C LYS A 97 -6.48 -2.98 -6.82
N ASN A 98 -7.44 -2.47 -6.06
CA ASN A 98 -8.65 -1.84 -6.59
C ASN A 98 -8.50 -0.32 -6.79
N MET A 99 -7.36 0.27 -6.42
CA MET A 99 -7.14 1.72 -6.40
C MET A 99 -8.29 2.47 -5.73
N LYS A 100 -8.70 1.99 -4.54
CA LYS A 100 -9.80 2.61 -3.79
C LYS A 100 -9.35 3.98 -3.28
N VAL A 101 -10.25 4.97 -3.35
CA VAL A 101 -10.03 6.27 -2.72
C VAL A 101 -10.01 6.09 -1.21
N LEU A 102 -9.03 6.67 -0.53
CA LEU A 102 -8.95 6.65 0.91
C LEU A 102 -10.08 7.47 1.52
N GLU A 103 -10.82 6.85 2.44
CA GLU A 103 -11.89 7.48 3.21
C GLU A 103 -11.33 8.23 4.44
N ILE A 104 -10.14 7.82 4.89
CA ILE A 104 -9.41 8.39 6.03
C ILE A 104 -8.08 9.01 5.57
N PRO A 105 -7.54 10.00 6.30
CA PRO A 105 -6.26 10.58 5.96
C PRO A 105 -5.11 9.56 6.07
N PRO A 106 -4.04 9.69 5.25
CA PRO A 106 -2.87 8.81 5.29
C PRO A 106 -2.25 8.61 6.69
N SER A 107 -2.26 9.65 7.53
CA SER A 107 -1.77 9.63 8.91
C SER A 107 -2.54 8.67 9.80
N GLU A 108 -3.86 8.58 9.62
CA GLU A 108 -4.70 7.67 10.39
C GLU A 108 -4.54 6.23 9.88
N LEU A 109 -4.42 6.07 8.55
CA LEU A 109 -4.21 4.77 7.92
C LEU A 109 -2.91 4.09 8.41
N ILE A 110 -1.80 4.83 8.55
CA ILE A 110 -0.50 4.22 8.94
C ILE A 110 -0.42 3.85 10.43
N LEU A 111 -1.08 4.62 11.29
CA LEU A 111 -1.11 4.36 12.73
C LEU A 111 -1.97 3.13 13.05
N GLY A 112 -2.87 2.76 12.12
CA GLY A 112 -3.86 1.73 12.30
C GLY A 112 -4.98 2.23 13.21
N ALA A 113 -6.22 1.89 12.89
CA ALA A 113 -7.30 2.07 13.84
C ALA A 113 -7.03 1.16 15.04
N LYS A 114 -6.49 1.69 16.13
CA LYS A 114 -6.61 1.10 17.47
C LYS A 114 -8.07 1.19 17.91
N LYS A 115 -8.98 0.61 17.14
CA LYS A 115 -10.30 0.27 17.65
C LYS A 115 -10.15 -1.12 18.23
N ASP A 116 -10.29 -1.21 19.55
CA ASP A 116 -10.53 -2.44 20.30
C ASP A 116 -11.89 -3.06 19.91
N GLY A 117 -12.11 -3.27 18.62
CA GLY A 117 -13.26 -3.92 18.04
C GLY A 117 -12.74 -4.82 16.93
N GLU A 118 -13.01 -6.11 17.09
CA GLU A 118 -12.68 -7.18 16.16
C GLU A 118 -12.97 -6.72 14.73
N ASP A 119 -11.91 -6.50 13.95
CA ASP A 119 -12.03 -6.40 12.52
C ASP A 119 -12.13 -7.84 11.99
N ASP A 120 -13.33 -8.40 12.07
CA ASP A 120 -13.63 -9.83 11.87
C ASP A 120 -13.43 -10.33 10.41
N GLY A 121 -12.75 -9.57 9.55
CA GLY A 121 -12.64 -9.90 8.12
C GLY A 121 -13.99 -9.96 7.40
N ASP A 122 -15.06 -9.51 8.04
CA ASP A 122 -16.41 -9.59 7.51
C ASP A 122 -16.58 -8.62 6.33
N ASP A 123 -15.90 -7.48 6.41
CA ASP A 123 -15.87 -6.43 5.38
C ASP A 123 -14.97 -6.75 4.16
N LEU A 124 -14.38 -7.95 4.12
CA LEU A 124 -13.58 -8.40 2.97
C LEU A 124 -14.49 -8.88 1.82
N SER A 125 -14.21 -8.43 0.59
CA SER A 125 -14.89 -8.90 -0.61
C SER A 125 -14.51 -10.35 -0.95
N HIS A 126 -15.38 -11.09 -1.66
CA HIS A 126 -15.12 -12.48 -2.03
C HIS A 126 -13.83 -12.67 -2.85
N ASP A 127 -13.42 -11.69 -3.65
CA ASP A 127 -12.19 -11.71 -4.44
C ASP A 127 -10.92 -11.34 -3.64
N THR A 128 -11.06 -11.09 -2.34
CA THR A 128 -9.92 -10.80 -1.45
C THR A 128 -9.02 -12.03 -1.35
N GLN A 129 -7.73 -11.83 -1.63
CA GLN A 129 -6.72 -12.88 -1.49
C GLN A 129 -6.43 -13.17 -0.02
N ILE A 130 -6.64 -14.42 0.40
CA ILE A 130 -6.35 -14.91 1.75
C ILE A 130 -4.99 -15.61 1.80
N CYS A 131 -4.67 -16.43 0.79
CA CYS A 131 -3.38 -17.09 0.68
C CYS A 131 -2.76 -16.89 -0.70
N SER A 132 -1.65 -16.13 -0.78
CA SER A 132 -0.95 -15.88 -2.04
C SER A 132 -0.25 -17.11 -2.62
N CYS A 133 0.18 -18.07 -1.79
CA CYS A 133 0.92 -19.25 -2.26
C CYS A 133 0.06 -20.20 -3.11
N HIS A 134 -1.22 -20.30 -2.77
CA HIS A 134 -2.18 -21.18 -3.44
C HIS A 134 -3.25 -20.40 -4.21
N ASN A 135 -3.11 -19.07 -4.28
CA ASN A 135 -4.06 -18.16 -4.90
C ASN A 135 -5.50 -18.39 -4.41
N VAL A 136 -5.66 -18.50 -3.08
CA VAL A 136 -6.94 -18.77 -2.43
C VAL A 136 -7.57 -17.45 -1.99
N THR A 137 -8.81 -17.23 -2.43
CA THR A 137 -9.63 -16.07 -2.10
C THR A 137 -10.62 -16.36 -0.97
N LYS A 138 -11.24 -15.31 -0.40
CA LYS A 138 -12.33 -15.46 0.59
C LYS A 138 -13.48 -16.28 0.01
N GLY A 139 -13.81 -16.07 -1.27
CA GLY A 139 -14.83 -16.85 -1.99
C GLY A 139 -14.53 -18.34 -2.01
N ASP A 140 -13.29 -18.71 -2.34
CA ASP A 140 -12.87 -20.11 -2.39
C ASP A 140 -13.00 -20.80 -1.03
N VAL A 141 -12.68 -20.08 0.06
CA VAL A 141 -12.85 -20.59 1.42
C VAL A 141 -14.34 -20.78 1.72
N VAL A 142 -15.17 -19.76 1.49
CA VAL A 142 -16.61 -19.80 1.78
C VAL A 142 -17.32 -20.93 1.02
N ASP A 143 -16.94 -21.17 -0.24
CA ASP A 143 -17.55 -22.24 -1.04
C ASP A 143 -17.08 -23.64 -0.62
N ALA A 144 -15.92 -23.77 0.01
CA ALA A 144 -15.38 -25.05 0.48
C ALA A 144 -15.92 -25.53 1.84
N VAL A 145 -16.44 -24.61 2.68
CA VAL A 145 -17.03 -24.92 4.00
C VAL A 145 -18.57 -24.93 4.03
N LYS A 146 -19.21 -24.81 2.86
CA LYS A 146 -20.66 -25.02 2.72
C LYS A 146 -21.06 -26.49 2.83
#